data_AF-A0A932RPV5-F1
#
_entry.id   AF-A0A932RPV5-F1
#
_cell.length_a   1.000
_cell.length_b   1.000
_cell.length_c   1.000
_cell.angle_alpha   90.00
_cell.angle_beta   90.00
_cell.angle_gamma   90.00
#
_symmetry.space_group_name_H-M   'P 1'
#
loop_
_entity.id
_entity.type
_entity.pdbx_description
1 polymer ?
#
loop_
_entity_poly.entity_id
_entity_poly.type
_entity_poly.pdbx_seq_one_letter_code
_entity_poly.pdbx_strand_id
1 'polypeptide(L)'
;MNSNRESLLLAGTEALVLLSCLGAIIWTVASGMIFDIDGLLLLMISLALSAVFAFTLILHAKSEGWLEKLPAPGRKKAATEAESKAPPAEKVPVGDAK
;
A
#
# COMPACT_ATOMS: atom_id res chain seq x y z
N MET A 1 30.55 -6.20 -18.53
CA MET A 1 29.47 -5.45 -17.84
C MET A 1 28.78 -6.41 -16.90
N ASN A 2 28.55 -6.02 -15.64
CA ASN A 2 27.93 -6.89 -14.65
C ASN A 2 26.41 -6.70 -14.73
N SER A 3 25.70 -7.62 -15.39
CA SER A 3 24.25 -7.55 -15.59
C SER A 3 23.47 -7.35 -14.28
N ASN A 4 23.91 -7.99 -13.18
CA ASN A 4 23.29 -7.80 -11.86
C ASN A 4 23.36 -6.35 -11.34
N ARG A 5 24.38 -5.57 -11.71
CA ARG A 5 24.48 -4.16 -11.32
C ARG A 5 23.56 -3.29 -12.16
N GLU A 6 23.40 -3.60 -13.43
CA GLU A 6 22.50 -2.89 -14.34
C GLU A 6 21.04 -3.11 -13.92
N SER A 7 20.67 -4.35 -13.59
CA SER A 7 19.38 -4.71 -12.97
C SER A 7 19.11 -3.97 -11.67
N LEU A 8 20.10 -3.94 -10.75
CA LEU A 8 19.94 -3.23 -9.48
C LEU A 8 19.77 -1.72 -9.67
N LEU A 9 20.50 -1.14 -10.62
CA LEU A 9 20.39 0.26 -10.96
C LEU A 9 19.01 0.58 -11.55
N LEU A 10 18.50 -0.29 -12.43
CA LEU A 10 17.17 -0.12 -13.03
C LEU A 10 16.06 -0.22 -11.98
N ALA A 11 16.09 -1.25 -11.13
CA ALA A 11 15.13 -1.39 -10.04
C ALA A 11 15.22 -0.20 -9.05
N GLY A 12 16.44 0.31 -8.82
CA GLY A 12 16.66 1.49 -7.98
C GLY A 12 16.07 2.77 -8.57
N THR A 13 16.23 3.01 -9.88
CA THR A 13 15.65 4.18 -10.53
C THR A 13 14.13 4.09 -10.61
N GLU A 14 13.58 2.92 -10.91
CA GLU A 14 12.13 2.67 -10.88
C GLU A 14 11.55 2.93 -9.48
N ALA A 15 12.20 2.44 -8.42
CA ALA A 15 11.79 2.69 -7.04
C ALA A 15 11.85 4.18 -6.65
N LEU A 16 12.89 4.90 -7.11
CA LEU A 16 13.02 6.34 -6.88
C LEU A 16 11.90 7.15 -7.55
N VAL A 17 11.51 6.75 -8.77
CA VAL A 17 10.40 7.36 -9.50
C VAL A 17 9.08 7.12 -8.77
N LEU A 18 8.84 5.90 -8.27
CA LEU A 18 7.66 5.58 -7.47
C LEU A 18 7.58 6.42 -6.20
N LEU A 19 8.71 6.57 -5.50
CA LEU A 19 8.78 7.39 -4.29
C LEU A 19 8.51 8.87 -4.58
N SER A 20 9.03 9.39 -5.70
CA SER A 20 8.77 10.76 -6.14
C SER A 20 7.29 10.96 -6.50
N CYS A 21 6.66 10.00 -7.16
CA CYS A 21 5.22 10.04 -7.46
C CYS A 21 4.38 10.04 -6.18
N LEU A 22 4.73 9.21 -5.19
CA LEU A 22 4.08 9.22 -3.88
C LEU A 22 4.23 10.57 -3.16
N GLY A 23 5.43 11.15 -3.20
CA GLY A 23 5.69 12.48 -2.65
C GLY A 23 4.84 13.56 -3.33
N ALA A 24 4.75 13.52 -4.66
CA ALA A 24 3.90 14.44 -5.43
C ALA A 24 2.42 14.29 -5.05
N ILE A 25 1.90 13.06 -4.94
CA ILE A 25 0.51 12.79 -4.52
C ILE A 25 0.24 13.35 -3.12
N ILE A 26 1.11 13.07 -2.15
CA ILE A 26 0.97 13.57 -0.77
C ILE A 26 0.99 15.09 -0.76
N TRP A 27 1.90 15.70 -1.51
CA TRP A 27 2.00 17.15 -1.62
C TRP A 27 0.74 17.77 -2.22
N THR A 28 0.26 17.25 -3.35
CA THR A 28 -0.96 17.74 -4.02
C THR A 28 -2.20 17.66 -3.12
N VAL A 29 -2.29 16.62 -2.28
CA VAL A 29 -3.39 16.49 -1.30
C VAL A 29 -3.19 17.48 -0.15
N ALA A 30 -1.99 17.56 0.43
CA ALA A 30 -1.70 18.42 1.56
C ALA A 30 -1.82 19.91 1.24
N SER A 31 -1.48 20.32 0.01
CA SER A 31 -1.57 21.70 -0.46
C SER A 31 -2.99 22.11 -0.86
N GLY A 32 -3.95 21.17 -0.90
CA GLY A 32 -5.31 21.42 -1.38
C GLY A 32 -5.40 21.61 -2.90
N MET A 33 -4.31 21.42 -3.65
CA MET A 33 -4.28 21.58 -5.12
C MET A 33 -5.17 20.56 -5.84
N ILE A 34 -5.64 19.51 -5.15
CA ILE A 34 -6.60 18.56 -5.73
C ILE A 34 -7.90 19.21 -6.22
N PHE A 35 -8.26 20.38 -5.69
CA PHE A 35 -9.44 21.14 -6.12
C PHE A 35 -9.20 21.97 -7.39
N ASP A 36 -7.94 22.14 -7.80
CA ASP A 36 -7.57 22.79 -9.05
C ASP A 36 -7.40 21.74 -10.17
N ILE A 37 -7.73 22.13 -11.40
CA ILE A 37 -7.57 21.28 -12.59
C ILE A 37 -6.12 20.83 -12.74
N ASP A 38 -5.17 21.71 -12.46
CA ASP A 38 -3.74 21.41 -12.55
C ASP A 38 -3.29 20.35 -11.53
N GLY A 39 -3.80 20.43 -10.29
CA GLY A 39 -3.50 19.43 -9.28
C GLY A 39 -4.19 18.09 -9.56
N LEU A 40 -5.41 18.10 -10.10
CA LEU A 40 -6.08 16.87 -10.55
C LEU A 40 -5.34 16.19 -11.70
N LEU A 41 -4.86 16.96 -12.69
CA LEU A 41 -4.04 16.44 -13.79
C LEU A 41 -2.70 15.88 -13.28
N LEU A 42 -2.04 16.60 -12.37
CA LEU A 42 -0.79 16.15 -11.75
C LEU A 42 -0.99 14.85 -10.96
N LEU A 43 -2.11 14.72 -10.24
CA LEU A 43 -2.48 13.51 -9.50
C LEU A 43 -2.68 12.33 -10.46
N MET A 44 -3.46 12.53 -11.54
CA MET A 44 -3.73 11.48 -12.54
C MET A 44 -2.46 11.04 -13.26
N ILE A 45 -1.60 11.97 -13.67
CA ILE A 45 -0.33 11.66 -14.33
C ILE A 45 0.62 10.94 -13.37
N SER A 46 0.71 11.41 -12.12
CA SER A 46 1.55 10.77 -11.10
C SER A 46 1.07 9.35 -10.80
N LEU A 47 -0.24 9.13 -10.77
CA LEU A 47 -0.83 7.80 -10.58
C LEU A 47 -0.58 6.88 -11.79
N ALA A 48 -0.75 7.40 -13.01
CA ALA A 48 -0.51 6.67 -14.24
C ALA A 48 0.97 6.26 -14.38
N LEU A 49 1.90 7.19 -14.14
CA LEU A 49 3.33 6.91 -14.13
C LEU A 49 3.69 5.89 -13.06
N SER A 50 3.19 6.08 -11.83
CA SER A 50 3.42 5.13 -10.74
C SER A 50 2.92 3.73 -11.10
N ALA A 51 1.75 3.60 -11.73
CA ALA A 51 1.24 2.32 -12.20
C ALA A 51 2.14 1.67 -13.27
N VAL A 52 2.61 2.44 -14.26
CA VAL A 52 3.48 1.94 -15.33
C VAL A 52 4.84 1.50 -14.77
N PHE A 53 5.45 2.30 -13.91
CA PHE A 53 6.73 1.99 -13.29
C PHE A 53 6.62 0.80 -12.33
N ALA A 54 5.56 0.73 -11.51
CA ALA A 54 5.32 -0.40 -10.64
C ALA A 54 5.10 -1.70 -11.42
N PHE A 55 4.33 -1.64 -12.51
CA PHE A 55 4.12 -2.80 -13.38
C PHE A 55 5.43 -3.27 -14.02
N THR A 56 6.24 -2.34 -14.53
CA THR A 56 7.55 -2.66 -15.13
C THR A 56 8.49 -3.28 -14.09
N LEU A 57 8.51 -2.74 -12.87
CA LEU A 57 9.31 -3.26 -11.76
C LEU A 57 8.88 -4.68 -11.35
N ILE A 58 7.57 -4.96 -11.33
CA ILE A 58 7.05 -6.31 -11.05
C ILE A 58 7.44 -7.29 -12.15
N LEU A 59 7.36 -6.88 -13.42
CA LEU A 59 7.80 -7.73 -14.54
C LEU A 59 9.30 -8.01 -14.46
N HIS A 60 10.12 -7.01 -14.12
CA HIS A 60 11.56 -7.14 -13.94
C HIS A 60 11.91 -8.08 -12.78
N ALA A 61 11.27 -7.88 -11.63
CA ALA A 61 11.41 -8.73 -10.46
C ALA A 61 10.98 -10.18 -10.74
N LYS A 62 10.02 -10.38 -11.66
CA LYS A 62 9.56 -11.71 -12.08
C LYS A 62 10.55 -12.37 -13.03
N SER A 63 11.10 -11.63 -14.00
CA SER A 63 12.12 -12.17 -14.93
C SER A 63 13.42 -12.54 -14.22
N GLU A 64 13.75 -11.85 -13.12
CA GLU A 64 14.95 -12.15 -12.33
C GLU A 64 14.73 -13.17 -11.20
N GLY A 65 13.52 -13.72 -11.07
CA GLY A 65 13.20 -14.71 -10.04
C GLY A 65 13.19 -14.14 -8.61
N TRP A 66 13.19 -12.82 -8.44
CA TRP A 66 13.12 -12.18 -7.11
C TRP A 66 11.78 -12.47 -6.43
N LEU A 67 10.72 -12.61 -7.22
CA LEU A 67 9.38 -12.96 -6.76
C LEU A 67 9.26 -14.40 -6.25
N GLU A 68 10.13 -15.32 -6.66
CA GLU A 68 10.13 -16.71 -6.16
C GLU A 68 10.77 -16.83 -4.77
N LYS A 69 11.53 -15.81 -4.34
CA LYS A 69 12.10 -15.71 -2.99
C LYS A 69 11.18 -15.01 -1.99
N LEU A 70 10.07 -14.43 -2.45
CA LEU A 70 9.08 -13.81 -1.57
C LEU A 70 8.17 -14.91 -0.99
N PRO A 71 8.15 -15.11 0.34
CA PRO A 71 7.18 -16.01 0.95
C PRO A 71 5.79 -15.48 0.59
N ALA A 72 5.03 -16.27 -0.16
CA ALA A 72 3.66 -15.92 -0.54
C ALA A 72 2.91 -15.49 0.73
N PRO A 73 2.26 -14.31 0.76
CA PRO A 73 1.46 -13.93 1.91
C PRO A 73 0.36 -14.97 2.02
N GLY A 74 0.49 -15.83 3.03
CA GLY A 74 -0.54 -16.78 3.40
C GLY A 74 -1.85 -16.02 3.48
N ARG A 75 -2.83 -16.49 2.70
CA ARG A 75 -4.21 -16.03 2.61
C ARG A 75 -4.80 -15.95 4.03
N LYS A 76 -4.53 -14.86 4.75
CA LYS A 76 -5.24 -14.57 6.00
C LYS A 76 -6.64 -14.18 5.56
N LYS A 77 -7.56 -15.11 5.85
CA LYS A 77 -9.01 -14.97 5.69
C LYS A 77 -9.43 -13.54 6.02
N ALA A 78 -10.29 -13.00 5.17
CA ALA A 78 -11.02 -11.78 5.43
C ALA A 78 -11.68 -11.80 6.83
N ALA A 79 -11.62 -10.64 7.48
CA ALA A 79 -12.39 -10.17 8.63
C ALA A 79 -13.26 -11.18 9.39
N THR A 80 -12.89 -11.47 10.64
CA THR A 80 -13.91 -11.69 11.69
C THR A 80 -14.38 -10.31 12.13
N GLU A 81 -15.70 -10.13 12.04
CA GLU A 81 -16.46 -8.93 12.37
C GLU A 81 -16.13 -8.34 13.75
N ALA A 82 -16.28 -7.03 13.83
CA ALA A 82 -16.14 -6.24 15.04
C ALA A 82 -17.05 -6.75 16.16
N GLU A 83 -16.45 -7.26 17.24
CA GLU A 83 -17.16 -7.46 18.50
C GLU A 83 -17.40 -6.08 19.13
N SER A 84 -18.57 -5.51 18.79
CA SER A 84 -19.16 -4.35 19.43
C SER A 84 -19.35 -4.64 20.92
N LYS A 85 -18.41 -4.14 21.73
CA LYS A 85 -18.45 -4.27 23.19
C LYS A 85 -19.46 -3.27 23.76
N ALA A 86 -20.74 -3.62 23.71
CA ALA A 86 -21.75 -2.98 24.54
C ALA A 86 -21.46 -3.29 26.03
N PRO A 87 -21.55 -2.31 26.94
CA PRO A 87 -21.22 -2.51 28.36
C PRO A 87 -22.31 -3.36 29.06
N PRO A 88 -21.94 -4.40 29.84
CA PRO A 88 -22.93 -5.13 30.62
C PRO A 88 -23.44 -4.29 31.80
N ALA A 89 -24.74 -4.06 31.81
CA ALA A 89 -25.48 -3.45 32.89
C ALA A 89 -25.42 -4.29 34.17
N GLU A 90 -25.25 -3.56 35.28
CA GLU A 90 -25.87 -3.73 36.60
C GLU A 90 -26.11 -5.14 37.16
N LYS A 91 -25.35 -5.47 38.22
CA LYS A 91 -25.57 -6.64 39.09
C LYS A 91 -26.76 -6.38 40.01
N VAL A 92 -27.82 -7.18 39.92
CA VAL A 92 -28.88 -7.30 40.93
C VAL A 92 -28.77 -8.69 41.59
N PRO A 93 -28.64 -8.80 42.94
CA PRO A 93 -28.51 -10.07 43.64
C PRO A 93 -29.85 -10.56 44.21
N VAL A 94 -30.23 -11.81 43.89
CA VAL A 94 -31.20 -12.65 44.61
C VAL A 94 -30.67 -14.07 44.41
N GLY A 95 -30.19 -14.85 45.38
CA GLY A 95 -30.53 -14.97 46.80
C GLY A 95 -31.19 -16.33 46.95
N ASP A 96 -30.49 -17.33 47.51
CA ASP A 96 -31.07 -18.53 48.16
C ASP A 96 -29.94 -19.42 48.70
N ALA A 97 -29.79 -19.49 50.02
CA ALA A 97 -29.02 -20.52 50.71
C ALA A 97 -29.83 -20.99 51.93
N LYS A 98 -30.25 -22.25 51.83
CA LYS A 98 -30.86 -23.07 52.87
C LYS A 98 -29.82 -23.51 53.90
#